data_AF-A0A9J6D925-F1
#
_entry.id   AF-A0A9J6D925-F1
#
_cell.length_a   1.000
_cell.length_b   1.000
_cell.length_c   1.000
_cell.angle_alpha   90.00
_cell.angle_beta   90.00
_cell.angle_gamma   90.00
#
_symmetry.space_group_name_H-M   'P 1'
#
loop_
_entity.id
_entity.type
_entity.pdbx_description
1 polymer ?
#
loop_
_entity_poly.entity_id
_entity_poly.type
_entity_poly.pdbx_seq_one_letter_code
_entity_poly.pdbx_strand_id
1 'polypeptide(L)'
;MVGAAHDFAWWDDGVAAASTFSEFKYLALKRFDMEPLIFKMERFLNARQKADEEVRSFASRLRILGTATLASSDSQDPVKASLRREILAEQLLSQFLLGLRDPVRRFFLSRDPKTFDEATGRPCCPAQTQSSS
;
A
#
# COMPACT_ATOMS: atom_id res chain seq x y z
N MET A 1 13.14 4.34 -31.54
CA MET A 1 11.75 3.89 -31.39
C MET A 1 11.27 4.43 -30.08
N VAL A 2 10.30 5.35 -30.07
CA VAL A 2 9.73 5.85 -28.81
C VAL A 2 8.67 4.85 -28.34
N GLY A 3 8.58 4.59 -27.03
CA GLY A 3 7.75 3.51 -26.50
C GLY A 3 6.26 3.86 -26.44
N ALA A 4 5.41 2.85 -26.26
CA ALA A 4 3.94 2.99 -26.21
C ALA A 4 3.42 4.04 -25.20
N ALA A 5 4.19 4.33 -24.14
CA ALA A 5 3.87 5.38 -23.18
C ALA A 5 4.01 6.80 -23.76
N HIS A 6 4.99 7.02 -24.64
CA HIS A 6 5.18 8.30 -25.33
C HIS A 6 4.06 8.53 -26.36
N ASP A 7 3.69 7.48 -27.10
CA ASP A 7 2.61 7.56 -28.07
C ASP A 7 1.27 7.83 -27.38
N PHE A 8 1.02 7.18 -26.24
CA PHE A 8 -0.15 7.48 -25.41
C PHE A 8 -0.16 8.92 -24.87
N ALA A 9 0.99 9.48 -24.49
CA ALA A 9 1.05 10.82 -23.95
C ALA A 9 0.78 11.89 -25.02
N TRP A 10 1.40 11.77 -26.20
CA TRP A 10 1.43 12.83 -27.23
C TRP A 10 0.55 12.59 -28.45
N TRP A 11 0.07 11.36 -28.67
CA TRP A 11 -0.60 10.99 -29.92
C TRP A 11 -1.99 10.37 -29.69
N ASP A 12 -2.41 10.18 -28.43
CA ASP A 12 -3.76 9.73 -28.09
C ASP A 12 -4.69 10.94 -27.94
N ASP A 13 -5.67 11.06 -28.84
CA ASP A 13 -6.63 12.17 -28.86
C ASP A 13 -7.44 12.30 -27.57
N GLY A 14 -7.68 11.17 -26.87
CA GLY A 14 -8.40 11.15 -25.60
C GLY A 14 -7.57 11.72 -24.44
N VAL A 15 -6.26 11.50 -24.46
CA VAL A 15 -5.31 12.05 -23.50
C VAL A 15 -4.98 13.51 -23.81
N ALA A 16 -4.85 13.85 -25.09
CA ALA A 16 -4.63 15.22 -25.55
C ALA A 16 -5.79 16.17 -25.18
N ALA A 17 -7.00 15.62 -25.02
CA ALA A 17 -8.17 16.34 -24.54
C ALA A 17 -8.22 16.53 -23.01
N ALA A 18 -7.35 15.87 -22.24
CA ALA A 18 -7.30 16.02 -20.79
C ALA A 18 -6.72 17.40 -20.41
N SER A 19 -7.50 18.17 -19.65
CA SER A 19 -7.16 19.55 -19.29
C SER A 19 -6.48 19.65 -17.93
N THR A 20 -6.62 18.61 -17.10
CA THR A 20 -6.04 18.54 -15.76
C THR A 20 -5.15 17.32 -15.58
N PHE A 21 -4.17 17.45 -14.67
CA PHE A 21 -3.32 16.31 -14.29
C PHE A 21 -4.14 15.13 -13.74
N SER A 22 -5.24 15.39 -13.04
CA SER A 22 -6.12 14.35 -12.51
C SER A 22 -6.79 13.53 -13.61
N GLU A 23 -7.27 14.18 -14.67
CA GLU A 23 -7.85 13.51 -15.84
C GLU A 23 -6.81 12.68 -16.58
N PHE A 24 -5.63 13.26 -16.84
CA PHE A 24 -4.51 12.55 -17.44
C PHE A 24 -4.12 11.32 -16.62
N LYS A 25 -3.98 11.46 -15.30
CA LYS A 25 -3.65 10.37 -14.38
C LYS A 25 -4.71 9.27 -14.43
N TYR A 26 -6.00 9.63 -14.45
CA TYR A 26 -7.08 8.66 -14.58
C TYR A 26 -7.00 7.87 -15.89
N LEU A 27 -6.80 8.56 -17.02
CA LEU A 27 -6.66 7.92 -18.33
C LEU A 27 -5.42 7.02 -18.40
N ALA A 28 -4.29 7.47 -17.86
CA ALA A 28 -3.05 6.69 -17.79
C ALA A 28 -3.24 5.43 -16.94
N LEU A 29 -3.86 5.54 -15.76
CA LEU A 29 -4.17 4.39 -14.93
C LEU A 29 -5.14 3.45 -15.62
N LYS A 30 -6.20 3.96 -16.26
CA LYS A 30 -7.15 3.12 -17.01
C LYS A 30 -6.47 2.36 -18.16
N ARG A 31 -5.49 2.98 -18.83
CA ARG A 31 -4.79 2.37 -19.97
C ARG A 31 -3.73 1.36 -19.55
N PHE A 32 -2.98 1.63 -18.49
CA PHE A 32 -1.78 0.87 -18.13
C PHE A 32 -1.93 0.04 -16.85
N ASP A 33 -2.80 0.44 -15.92
CA ASP A 33 -3.14 -0.35 -14.73
C ASP A 33 -4.29 -1.31 -15.07
N MET A 34 -3.96 -2.31 -15.87
CA MET A 34 -4.90 -3.33 -16.36
C MET A 34 -5.15 -4.43 -15.33
N GLU A 35 -4.45 -4.45 -14.19
CA GLU A 35 -4.51 -5.57 -13.26
C GLU A 35 -5.83 -5.54 -12.46
N PRO A 36 -6.70 -6.57 -12.62
CA PRO A 36 -7.93 -6.66 -11.86
C PRO A 36 -7.70 -6.65 -10.35
N LEU A 37 -8.59 -5.99 -9.61
CA LEU A 37 -8.50 -5.87 -8.15
C LEU A 37 -8.37 -7.23 -7.45
N ILE A 38 -9.04 -8.27 -7.97
CA ILE A 38 -8.97 -9.62 -7.40
C ILE A 38 -7.54 -10.17 -7.38
N PHE A 39 -6.74 -9.94 -8.43
CA PHE A 39 -5.35 -10.41 -8.46
C PHE A 39 -4.45 -9.59 -7.53
N LYS A 40 -4.72 -8.29 -7.36
CA LYS A 40 -4.05 -7.45 -6.36
C LYS A 40 -4.34 -7.97 -4.94
N MET A 41 -5.62 -8.29 -4.65
CA MET A 41 -6.04 -8.90 -3.39
C MET A 41 -5.38 -10.26 -3.15
N GLU A 42 -5.39 -11.15 -4.13
CA GLU A 42 -4.74 -12.46 -4.01
C GLU A 42 -3.24 -12.32 -3.73
N ARG A 43 -2.55 -11.41 -4.41
CA ARG A 43 -1.12 -11.15 -4.18
C ARG A 43 -0.86 -10.63 -2.77
N PHE A 44 -1.76 -9.80 -2.25
CA PHE A 44 -1.69 -9.28 -0.89
C PHE A 44 -1.90 -10.38 0.16
N LEU A 45 -2.99 -11.16 0.05
CA LEU A 45 -3.36 -12.20 1.00
C LEU A 45 -2.36 -13.39 1.01
N ASN A 46 -1.77 -13.68 -0.14
CA ASN A 46 -0.76 -14.74 -0.30
C ASN A 46 0.68 -14.25 -0.10
N ALA A 47 0.89 -12.99 0.29
CA ALA A 47 2.23 -12.47 0.54
C ALA A 47 2.89 -13.22 1.72
N ARG A 48 4.04 -13.85 1.45
CA ARG A 48 4.91 -14.48 2.44
C ARG A 48 6.31 -13.91 2.36
N GLN A 49 7.04 -13.92 3.47
CA GLN A 49 8.46 -13.58 3.53
C GLN A 49 9.26 -14.62 2.75
N LYS A 50 10.07 -14.18 1.78
CA LYS A 50 10.96 -15.08 1.02
C LYS A 50 12.13 -15.56 1.89
N ALA A 51 12.79 -16.65 1.48
CA ALA A 51 13.89 -17.26 2.24
C ALA A 51 15.04 -16.28 2.54
N ASP A 52 15.42 -15.48 1.54
CA ASP A 52 16.55 -14.53 1.63
C ASP A 52 16.09 -13.08 1.82
N GLU A 53 14.81 -12.87 2.18
CA GLU A 53 14.25 -11.52 2.36
C GLU A 53 14.29 -11.09 3.82
N GLU A 54 14.85 -9.90 4.05
CA GLU A 54 14.83 -9.26 5.35
C GLU A 54 13.40 -8.91 5.78
N VAL A 55 13.14 -8.95 7.09
CA VAL A 55 11.83 -8.64 7.68
C VAL A 55 11.33 -7.24 7.30
N ARG A 56 12.23 -6.26 7.28
CA ARG A 56 11.91 -4.88 6.88
C ARG A 56 11.56 -4.77 5.39
N SER A 57 12.26 -5.51 4.54
CA SER A 57 11.97 -5.57 3.11
C SER A 57 10.61 -6.20 2.84
N PHE A 58 10.32 -7.32 3.53
CA PHE A 58 8.99 -7.95 3.51
C PHE A 58 7.89 -6.99 3.96
N ALA A 59 8.08 -6.29 5.07
CA ALA A 59 7.13 -5.29 5.56
C ALA A 59 6.88 -4.16 4.55
N SER A 60 7.93 -3.62 3.94
CA SER A 60 7.80 -2.59 2.91
C SER A 60 7.01 -3.09 1.69
N ARG A 61 7.31 -4.30 1.23
CA ARG A 61 6.59 -4.94 0.13
C ARG A 61 5.12 -5.18 0.46
N LEU A 62 4.83 -5.66 1.67
CA LEU A 62 3.47 -5.88 2.14
C LEU A 62 2.68 -4.57 2.23
N ARG A 63 3.31 -3.49 2.71
CA ARG A 63 2.71 -2.15 2.74
C ARG A 63 2.36 -1.64 1.34
N ILE A 64 3.24 -1.83 0.36
CA ILE A 64 2.99 -1.45 -1.04
C ILE A 64 1.81 -2.25 -1.63
N LEU A 65 1.74 -3.55 -1.35
CA LEU A 65 0.63 -4.40 -1.81
C LEU A 65 -0.70 -4.00 -1.14
N GLY A 66 -0.67 -3.73 0.17
CA GLY A 66 -1.84 -3.31 0.92
C GLY A 66 -2.38 -1.96 0.44
N THR A 67 -1.52 -0.97 0.21
CA THR A 67 -1.96 0.34 -0.32
C THR A 67 -2.50 0.23 -1.75
N ALA A 68 -1.83 -0.52 -2.63
CA ALA A 68 -2.29 -0.71 -4.00
C ALA A 68 -3.66 -1.40 -4.08
N THR A 69 -3.99 -2.23 -3.08
CA THR A 69 -5.24 -3.00 -3.04
C THR A 69 -6.36 -2.24 -2.33
N LEU A 70 -6.07 -1.62 -1.18
CA LEU A 70 -7.07 -1.10 -0.24
C LEU A 70 -7.21 0.44 -0.26
N ALA A 71 -6.23 1.18 -0.80
CA ALA A 71 -6.27 2.65 -0.87
C ALA A 71 -6.92 3.19 -2.16
N SER A 72 -7.50 2.32 -2.99
CA SER A 72 -8.07 2.60 -4.31
C SER A 72 -9.37 3.42 -4.30
N SER A 73 -9.80 3.96 -3.14
CA SER A 73 -11.00 4.78 -3.04
C SER A 73 -10.68 6.13 -2.40
N ASP A 74 -10.50 7.15 -3.23
CA ASP A 74 -10.54 8.56 -2.83
C ASP A 74 -11.97 8.89 -2.38
N SER A 75 -12.29 8.58 -1.13
CA SER A 75 -13.53 9.08 -0.54
C SER A 75 -13.27 10.42 0.10
N GLN A 76 -14.04 11.41 -0.34
CA GLN A 76 -14.00 12.76 0.20
C GLN A 76 -14.52 12.86 1.64
N ASP A 77 -15.03 11.77 2.19
CA ASP A 77 -15.53 11.67 3.57
C ASP A 77 -14.38 11.34 4.55
N PRO A 78 -14.00 12.26 5.45
CA PRO A 78 -12.87 12.09 6.35
C PRO A 78 -13.07 10.95 7.36
N VAL A 79 -14.31 10.66 7.76
CA VAL A 79 -14.63 9.58 8.73
C VAL A 79 -14.46 8.21 8.07
N LYS A 80 -14.89 8.07 6.81
CA LYS A 80 -14.66 6.84 6.05
C LYS A 80 -13.18 6.65 5.71
N ALA A 81 -12.45 7.73 5.49
CA ALA A 81 -11.01 7.69 5.25
C ALA A 81 -10.24 7.24 6.50
N SER A 82 -10.60 7.71 7.70
CA SER A 82 -9.96 7.26 8.95
C SER A 82 -10.25 5.78 9.24
N LEU A 83 -11.51 5.36 9.13
CA LEU A 83 -11.90 3.96 9.34
C LEU A 83 -11.18 3.00 8.40
N ARG A 84 -11.02 3.37 7.11
CA ARG A 84 -10.24 2.55 6.16
C ARG A 84 -8.77 2.46 6.52
N ARG A 85 -8.17 3.53 7.05
CA ARG A 85 -6.78 3.50 7.49
C ARG A 85 -6.60 2.54 8.66
N GLU A 86 -7.54 2.51 9.60
CA GLU A 86 -7.54 1.52 10.69
C GLU A 86 -7.68 0.09 10.17
N ILE A 87 -8.70 -0.19 9.33
CA ILE A 87 -8.90 -1.52 8.73
C ILE A 87 -7.65 -1.95 7.95
N LEU A 88 -7.03 -1.05 7.19
CA LEU A 88 -5.81 -1.32 6.44
C LEU A 88 -4.65 -1.64 7.40
N ALA A 89 -4.50 -0.91 8.50
CA ALA A 89 -3.46 -1.16 9.48
C ALA A 89 -3.62 -2.52 10.18
N GLU A 90 -4.84 -2.89 10.55
CA GLU A 90 -5.16 -4.21 11.11
C GLU A 90 -4.86 -5.34 10.12
N GLN A 91 -5.35 -5.20 8.88
CA GLN A 91 -5.10 -6.19 7.83
C GLN A 91 -3.61 -6.32 7.50
N LEU A 92 -2.87 -5.21 7.46
CA LEU A 92 -1.41 -5.24 7.28
C LEU A 92 -0.72 -5.99 8.42
N LEU A 93 -1.11 -5.74 9.67
CA LEU A 93 -0.53 -6.42 10.83
C LEU A 93 -0.82 -7.93 10.80
N SER A 94 -2.08 -8.32 10.58
CA SER A 94 -2.45 -9.73 10.48
C SER A 94 -1.69 -10.44 9.37
N GLN A 95 -1.62 -9.83 8.17
CA GLN A 95 -0.89 -10.44 7.04
C GLN A 95 0.62 -10.45 7.24
N PHE A 96 1.16 -9.47 7.96
CA PHE A 96 2.57 -9.46 8.33
C PHE A 96 2.89 -10.64 9.23
N LEU A 97 2.15 -10.79 10.34
CA LEU A 97 2.38 -11.87 11.30
C LEU A 97 2.19 -13.26 10.67
N LEU A 98 1.15 -13.44 9.86
CA LEU A 98 0.90 -14.70 9.14
C LEU A 98 1.94 -14.99 8.06
N GLY A 99 2.46 -13.93 7.42
CA GLY A 99 3.40 -14.04 6.33
C GLY A 99 4.87 -14.17 6.73
N LEU A 100 5.20 -13.94 8.00
CA LEU A 100 6.55 -14.15 8.55
C LEU A 100 6.92 -15.64 8.58
N ARG A 101 8.22 -15.89 8.42
CA ARG A 101 8.77 -17.24 8.62
C ARG A 101 8.64 -17.66 10.07
N ASP A 102 8.32 -18.93 10.31
CA ASP A 102 8.08 -19.53 11.63
C ASP A 102 9.05 -19.11 12.76
N PRO A 103 10.39 -19.17 12.60
CA PRO A 103 11.30 -18.78 13.68
C PRO A 103 11.19 -17.29 14.04
N VAL A 104 10.96 -16.44 13.04
CA VAL A 104 10.79 -14.99 13.21
C VAL A 104 9.38 -14.68 13.73
N ARG A 105 8.35 -15.39 13.24
CA ARG A 105 6.96 -15.25 13.67
C ARG A 105 6.81 -15.48 15.17
N ARG A 106 7.46 -16.51 15.72
CA ARG A 106 7.44 -16.79 17.17
C ARG A 106 7.99 -15.63 18.00
N PHE A 107 9.06 -14.99 17.54
CA PHE A 107 9.64 -13.83 18.21
C PHE A 107 8.68 -12.63 18.21
N PHE A 108 8.03 -12.34 17.08
CA PHE A 108 7.05 -11.25 17.02
C PHE A 108 5.77 -11.55 17.80
N LEU A 109 5.27 -12.78 17.77
CA LEU A 109 4.10 -13.18 18.58
C LEU A 109 4.38 -13.07 20.09
N SER A 110 5.60 -13.36 20.54
CA SER A 110 5.98 -13.17 21.96
C SER A 110 6.01 -11.70 22.41
N ARG A 111 6.13 -10.76 21.47
CA ARG A 111 6.16 -9.32 21.73
C ARG A 111 4.80 -8.64 21.63
N ASP A 112 3.80 -9.34 21.10
CA ASP A 112 2.41 -8.88 20.92
C ASP A 112 2.30 -7.44 20.37
N PRO A 113 2.86 -7.15 19.17
CA PRO A 113 2.79 -5.82 18.60
C PRO A 113 1.34 -5.45 18.27
N LYS A 114 0.88 -4.28 18.72
CA LYS A 114 -0.49 -3.82 18.50
C LYS A 114 -0.67 -3.11 17.17
N THR A 115 0.43 -2.63 16.59
CA THR A 115 0.42 -1.91 15.32
C THR A 115 1.48 -2.43 14.36
N PHE A 116 1.22 -2.27 13.07
CA PHE A 116 2.18 -2.64 12.02
C PHE A 116 3.49 -1.82 12.10
N ASP A 117 3.42 -0.55 12.50
CA ASP A 117 4.62 0.28 12.64
C ASP A 117 5.49 -0.15 13.84
N GLU A 118 4.86 -0.48 14.96
CA GLU A 118 5.54 -1.09 16.12
C GLU A 118 6.21 -2.42 15.74
N ALA A 119 5.50 -3.28 15.00
CA ALA A 119 6.04 -4.56 14.52
C ALA A 119 7.23 -4.40 13.56
N THR A 120 7.33 -3.28 12.85
CA THR A 120 8.41 -3.05 11.87
C THR A 120 9.58 -2.23 12.44
N GLY A 121 9.46 -1.81 13.70
CA GLY A 121 10.45 -0.96 14.37
C GLY A 121 10.50 0.45 13.79
N ARG A 122 9.44 0.91 13.10
CA ARG A 122 9.27 2.32 12.80
C ARG A 122 8.67 2.96 14.04
N PRO A 123 9.33 3.94 14.67
CA PRO A 123 8.68 4.69 15.72
C PRO A 123 7.43 5.32 15.12
N CYS A 124 6.28 5.00 15.69
CA CYS A 124 5.10 5.83 15.60
C CYS A 124 5.61 7.24 15.92
N CYS A 125 5.58 8.19 14.99
CA CYS A 125 5.90 9.57 15.33
C CYS A 125 4.98 9.93 16.51
N PRO A 126 5.50 10.21 17.72
CA PRO A 126 4.64 10.78 18.73
C PRO A 126 4.20 12.11 18.17
N ALA A 127 2.89 12.33 18.14
CA ALA A 127 2.34 13.67 18.01
C ALA A 127 3.14 14.56 18.96
N GLN A 128 3.74 15.63 18.45
CA GLN A 128 4.38 16.62 19.28
C GLN A 128 3.30 17.19 20.20
N THR A 129 3.21 16.67 21.41
CA THR A 129 2.53 17.31 22.51
C THR A 129 3.34 18.58 22.76
N GLN A 130 2.85 19.71 22.24
CA GLN A 130 3.31 21.02 22.67
C GLN A 130 3.02 21.11 24.17
N SER A 131 4.04 20.84 24.99
CA SER A 131 4.02 21.22 26.40
C SER A 131 4.46 22.66 26.49
N SER A 132 3.57 23.47 27.03
CA SER A 132 3.72 24.87 27.38
C SER A 132 5.06 25.23 28.01
N SER A 133 5.64 26.36 27.59
CA SER A 133 6.21 27.40 28.45
C SER A 133 6.21 28.71 27.67
#